data_AF-A0A0S7XV98-F1
#
_entry.id   AF-A0A0S7XV98-F1
#
_cell.length_a   1.000
_cell.length_b   1.000
_cell.length_c   1.000
_cell.angle_alpha   90.00
_cell.angle_beta   90.00
_cell.angle_gamma   90.00
#
_symmetry.space_group_name_H-M   'P 1'
#
loop_
_entity.id
_entity.type
_entity.pdbx_description
1 polymer ?
#
loop_
_entity_poly.entity_id
_entity_poly.type
_entity_poly.pdbx_seq_one_letter_code
_entity_poly.pdbx_strand_id
1 'polypeptide(L)'
;MIQCKDCELCETGPDGQRIFKCDPFSNIKEPECIAKWQLIRLDMLVVNYRGMLKWYEKLAPLQDKIFKYMKREIEDLDESERWKVDDEETEGKEDNYQEP
;
A
#
# COMPACT_ATOMS: atom_id res chain seq x y z
N MET A 1 27.56 11.57 26.46
CA MET A 1 27.07 10.79 25.29
C MET A 1 27.80 9.46 25.19
N ILE A 2 27.32 8.50 25.96
CA ILE A 2 27.75 7.11 25.89
C ILE A 2 27.38 6.50 24.53
N GLN A 3 28.23 5.68 23.93
CA GLN A 3 27.84 4.91 22.75
C GLN A 3 27.09 3.66 23.19
N CYS A 4 26.14 3.16 22.39
CA CYS A 4 25.37 1.97 22.78
C CYS A 4 26.27 0.74 22.96
N LYS A 5 27.39 0.63 22.22
CA LYS A 5 28.39 -0.43 22.41
C LYS A 5 29.07 -0.44 23.79
N ASP A 6 29.08 0.71 24.46
CA ASP A 6 29.73 0.91 25.75
C ASP A 6 28.68 0.94 26.89
N CYS A 7 27.40 0.65 26.58
CA CYS A 7 26.28 0.69 27.50
C CYS A 7 25.92 -0.71 28.01
N GLU A 8 25.75 -0.87 29.32
CA GLU A 8 25.37 -2.13 29.98
C GLU A 8 23.99 -2.69 29.54
N LEU A 9 23.14 -1.84 28.96
CA LEU A 9 21.82 -2.22 28.46
C LEU A 9 21.84 -2.66 26.99
N CYS A 10 23.01 -2.76 26.37
CA CYS A 10 23.15 -3.18 24.98
C CYS A 10 24.04 -4.42 24.90
N GLU A 11 23.48 -5.52 24.41
CA GLU A 11 24.22 -6.75 24.16
C GLU A 11 24.41 -6.92 22.66
N THR A 12 25.62 -7.28 22.23
CA THR A 12 25.87 -7.62 20.82
C THR A 12 25.97 -9.13 20.72
N GLY A 13 25.02 -9.74 20.01
CA GLY A 13 25.00 -11.17 19.74
C GLY A 13 26.09 -11.61 18.77
N PRO A 14 26.31 -12.93 18.60
CA PRO A 14 27.38 -13.50 17.80
C PRO A 14 27.34 -13.07 16.32
N ASP A 15 26.15 -12.78 15.78
CA ASP A 15 25.97 -12.35 14.38
C ASP A 15 25.98 -10.81 14.20
N GLY A 16 26.41 -10.07 15.23
CA GLY A 16 26.41 -8.60 15.23
C GLY A 16 25.02 -7.99 15.47
N GLN A 17 24.00 -8.81 15.76
CA GLN A 17 22.68 -8.33 16.15
C GLN A 17 22.74 -7.65 17.52
N ARG A 18 22.23 -6.43 17.61
CA ARG A 18 22.18 -5.67 18.88
C ARG A 18 20.85 -5.91 19.57
N ILE A 19 20.91 -6.36 20.83
CA ILE A 19 19.76 -6.52 21.71
C ILE A 19 19.79 -5.36 22.70
N PHE A 20 18.77 -4.52 22.65
CA PHE A 20 18.62 -3.39 23.56
C PHE A 20 17.66 -3.79 24.70
N LYS A 21 18.16 -3.76 25.93
CA LYS A 21 17.40 -3.98 27.18
C LYS A 21 16.98 -2.67 27.85
N CYS A 22 17.25 -1.53 27.21
CA CYS A 22 16.80 -0.24 27.68
C CYS A 22 15.31 -0.02 27.37
N ASP A 23 14.64 0.75 28.21
CA ASP A 23 13.26 1.16 28.11
C ASP A 23 13.24 2.69 28.32
N PRO A 24 12.69 3.47 27.37
CA PRO A 24 12.62 4.92 27.45
C PRO A 24 12.02 5.49 28.73
N PHE A 25 11.16 4.73 29.43
CA PHE A 25 10.42 5.24 30.59
C PHE A 25 10.96 4.77 31.94
N SER A 26 11.81 3.74 31.98
CA SER A 26 12.20 3.10 33.25
C SER A 26 13.71 3.12 33.53
N ASN A 27 14.56 2.75 32.57
CA ASN A 27 15.99 2.51 32.82
C ASN A 27 16.90 3.26 31.83
N ILE A 28 16.46 4.40 31.32
CA ILE A 28 17.26 5.20 30.39
C ILE A 28 18.43 5.90 31.11
N LYS A 29 19.64 5.77 30.55
CA LYS A 29 20.88 6.27 31.17
C LYS A 29 21.13 7.77 31.00
N GLU A 30 20.87 8.26 29.80
CA GLU A 30 21.14 9.64 29.38
C GLU A 30 19.94 10.13 28.55
N PRO A 31 19.57 11.42 28.60
CA PRO A 31 18.45 11.95 27.83
C PRO A 31 18.64 11.78 26.31
N GLU A 32 19.88 11.78 25.82
CA GLU A 32 20.22 11.55 24.41
C GLU A 32 19.88 10.12 23.93
N CYS A 33 19.73 9.16 24.85
CA CYS A 33 19.27 7.81 24.49
C CYS A 33 17.82 7.82 23.98
N ILE A 34 17.00 8.81 24.35
CA ILE A 34 15.63 8.96 23.84
C ILE A 34 15.67 9.27 22.33
N ALA A 35 16.58 10.15 21.91
CA ALA A 35 16.78 10.46 20.49
C ALA A 35 17.26 9.23 19.70
N LYS A 36 18.17 8.43 20.27
CA LYS A 36 18.60 7.16 19.65
C LYS A 36 17.43 6.18 19.51
N TRP A 37 16.55 6.11 20.52
CA TRP A 37 15.33 5.32 20.47
C TRP A 37 14.39 5.75 19.34
N GLN A 38 14.21 7.06 19.16
CA GLN A 38 13.44 7.60 18.05
C GLN A 38 14.04 7.19 16.70
N LEU A 39 15.36 7.27 16.54
CA LEU A 39 16.05 6.85 15.31
C LEU A 39 15.89 5.35 15.03
N ILE A 40 16.07 4.49 16.03
CA ILE A 40 15.88 3.03 15.89
C ILE A 40 14.45 2.72 15.44
N ARG A 41 13.45 3.37 16.04
CA ARG A 41 12.05 3.15 15.70
C ARG A 41 11.70 3.63 14.30
N LEU A 42 12.27 4.76 13.87
CA LEU A 42 12.12 5.27 12.51
C LEU A 42 12.75 4.32 11.49
N ASP A 43 13.95 3.80 11.75
CA ASP A 43 14.60 2.83 10.87
C ASP A 43 13.75 1.57 10.71
N MET A 44 13.21 1.03 11.81
CA MET A 44 12.29 -0.11 11.77
C MET A 44 11.04 0.17 10.92
N LEU A 45 10.48 1.39 11.03
CA LEU A 45 9.32 1.81 10.23
C LEU A 45 9.68 1.87 8.74
N VAL A 46 10.84 2.43 8.39
CA VAL A 46 11.34 2.52 7.01
C VAL A 46 11.59 1.13 6.42
N VAL A 47 12.17 0.20 7.18
CA VAL A 47 12.37 -1.20 6.75
C VAL A 47 11.04 -1.87 6.45
N ASN A 48 10.04 -1.73 7.34
CA ASN A 48 8.71 -2.27 7.13
C ASN A 48 8.02 -1.67 5.90
N TYR A 49 8.12 -0.35 5.72
CA TYR A 49 7.55 0.34 4.56
C TYR A 49 8.19 -0.13 3.24
N ARG A 50 9.52 -0.30 3.21
CA ARG A 50 10.22 -0.88 2.04
C ARG A 50 9.78 -2.32 1.77
N GLY A 51 9.54 -3.12 2.82
CA GLY A 51 8.98 -4.46 2.68
C GLY A 51 7.59 -4.46 2.04
N MET A 52 6.73 -3.55 2.47
CA MET A 52 5.39 -3.36 1.92
C MET A 52 5.42 -2.93 0.44
N LEU A 53 6.29 -1.99 0.07
CA LEU A 53 6.46 -1.58 -1.34
C LEU A 53 6.87 -2.76 -2.24
N LYS A 54 7.84 -3.58 -1.80
CA LYS A 54 8.24 -4.79 -2.54
C LYS A 54 7.10 -5.79 -2.70
N TRP A 55 6.18 -5.85 -1.73
CA TRP A 55 5.02 -6.71 -1.82
C TRP A 55 3.99 -6.15 -2.83
N TYR A 56 3.75 -4.84 -2.81
CA TYR A 56 2.90 -4.18 -3.81
C TYR A 56 3.46 -4.33 -5.23
N GLU A 57 4.76 -4.22 -5.41
CA GLU A 57 5.43 -4.44 -6.71
C GLU A 57 5.14 -5.85 -7.26
N LYS A 58 5.09 -6.87 -6.40
CA LYS A 58 4.73 -8.24 -6.82
C LYS A 58 3.25 -8.39 -7.17
N LEU A 59 2.37 -7.56 -6.61
CA LEU A 59 0.93 -7.58 -6.88
C LEU A 59 0.51 -6.73 -8.08
N ALA A 60 1.31 -5.77 -8.50
CA ALA A 60 1.07 -4.95 -9.69
C ALA A 60 0.66 -5.77 -10.94
N PRO A 61 1.36 -6.85 -11.34
CA PRO A 61 0.96 -7.63 -12.53
C PRO A 61 -0.34 -8.41 -12.33
N LEU A 62 -0.72 -8.71 -11.09
CA LEU A 62 -1.99 -9.36 -10.78
C LEU A 62 -3.13 -8.34 -10.85
N GLN A 63 -2.91 -7.13 -10.37
CA GLN A 63 -3.83 -6.00 -10.51
C GLN A 63 -4.12 -5.72 -12.00
N ASP A 64 -3.10 -5.70 -12.85
CA ASP A 64 -3.27 -5.52 -14.30
C ASP A 64 -4.13 -6.63 -14.94
N LYS A 65 -3.97 -7.88 -14.49
CA LYS A 65 -4.77 -9.01 -14.98
C LYS A 65 -6.23 -8.89 -14.56
N ILE A 66 -6.49 -8.47 -13.31
CA ILE A 66 -7.84 -8.24 -12.81
C ILE A 66 -8.51 -7.14 -13.63
N PHE A 67 -7.83 -6.01 -13.87
CA PHE A 67 -8.39 -4.93 -14.68
C PHE A 67 -8.69 -5.35 -16.12
N LYS A 68 -7.81 -6.11 -16.76
CA LYS A 68 -8.03 -6.65 -18.11
C LYS A 68 -9.23 -7.59 -18.16
N TYR A 69 -9.35 -8.47 -17.18
CA TYR A 69 -10.47 -9.41 -17.10
C TYR A 69 -11.79 -8.68 -16.86
N MET A 70 -11.82 -7.74 -15.92
CA MET A 70 -13.01 -6.92 -15.66
C MET A 70 -13.45 -6.11 -16.89
N LYS A 71 -12.51 -5.53 -17.65
CA LYS A 71 -12.82 -4.80 -18.89
C LYS A 71 -13.51 -5.72 -19.91
N ARG A 72 -12.99 -6.94 -20.07
CA ARG A 72 -13.58 -7.95 -20.96
C ARG A 72 -14.99 -8.33 -20.52
N GLU A 73 -15.22 -8.59 -19.24
CA GLU A 73 -16.56 -8.95 -18.74
C GLU A 73 -17.57 -7.80 -18.96
N ILE A 74 -17.14 -6.54 -18.82
CA ILE A 74 -18.00 -5.39 -19.12
C ILE A 74 -18.30 -5.30 -20.63
N GLU A 75 -17.31 -5.55 -21.50
CA GLU A 75 -17.50 -5.57 -22.96
C GLU A 75 -18.43 -6.72 -23.39
N ASP A 76 -18.26 -7.91 -22.81
CA ASP A 76 -19.11 -9.07 -23.08
C ASP A 76 -20.56 -8.81 -22.63
N LEU A 77 -20.77 -8.10 -21.50
CA LEU A 77 -22.09 -7.68 -21.05
C LEU A 77 -22.74 -6.65 -21.99
N ASP A 78 -22.01 -5.62 -22.42
CA ASP A 78 -22.49 -4.59 -23.35
C ASP A 78 -22.87 -5.19 -24.71
N GLU A 79 -22.05 -6.10 -25.25
CA GLU A 79 -22.37 -6.85 -26.47
C GLU A 79 -23.61 -7.75 -26.29
N SER A 80 -23.75 -8.36 -25.12
CA SER A 80 -24.94 -9.16 -24.76
C SER A 80 -26.19 -8.32 -24.48
N GLU A 81 -26.08 -6.99 -24.36
CA GLU A 81 -27.22 -6.10 -24.21
C GLU A 81 -27.57 -5.42 -25.54
N ARG A 82 -26.64 -5.32 -26.50
CA ARG A 82 -26.88 -4.77 -27.85
C ARG A 82 -28.00 -5.44 -28.63
N TRP A 83 -28.24 -6.74 -28.45
CA TRP A 83 -29.36 -7.42 -29.14
C TRP A 83 -30.74 -6.94 -28.65
N LYS A 84 -30.83 -6.29 -27.48
CA LYS A 84 -32.08 -5.74 -26.94
C LYS A 84 -32.38 -4.32 -27.42
N VAL A 85 -31.37 -3.60 -27.92
CA VAL A 85 -31.48 -2.19 -28.31
C VAL A 85 -31.93 -2.02 -29.77
N ASP A 86 -31.64 -2.99 -30.65
CA ASP A 86 -32.05 -2.93 -32.07
C ASP A 86 -33.58 -3.02 -32.27
N ASP A 87 -34.31 -3.60 -31.30
CA ASP A 87 -35.77 -3.63 -31.30
C ASP A 87 -36.43 -2.32 -30.77
N GLU A 88 -35.69 -1.44 -30.09
CA GLU A 88 -36.25 -0.20 -29.50
C GLU A 88 -35.86 1.11 -30.23
N GLU A 89 -34.81 1.13 -31.07
CA GLU A 89 -34.44 2.35 -31.85
C GLU A 89 -35.16 2.51 -33.20
N THR A 90 -35.98 1.54 -33.63
CA THR A 90 -36.73 1.64 -34.90
C THR A 90 -38.12 2.30 -34.75
N GLU A 91 -38.55 2.63 -33.53
CA GLU A 91 -39.84 3.29 -33.27
C GLU A 91 -39.65 4.60 -32.49
N GLY A 92 -39.26 5.70 -33.14
CA GLY A 92 -39.23 6.98 -32.40
C GLY A 92 -38.61 8.24 -33.02
N LYS A 93 -38.59 8.41 -34.34
CA LYS A 93 -38.20 9.71 -34.95
C LYS A 93 -39.16 10.19 -36.04
N GLU A 94 -40.42 10.33 -35.68
CA GLU A 94 -41.35 11.26 -36.34
C GLU A 94 -42.22 11.93 -35.27
N ASP A 95 -41.77 13.05 -34.72
CA ASP A 95 -42.70 14.05 -34.13
C ASP A 95 -42.12 15.47 -34.31
N ASN A 96 -42.50 16.00 -35.47
CA ASN A 96 -42.70 17.37 -35.88
C ASN A 96 -42.56 18.48 -34.80
N TYR A 97 -41.53 19.32 -34.93
CA TYR A 97 -41.60 20.74 -34.54
C TYR A 97 -41.38 21.58 -35.80
N GLN A 98 -42.47 22.10 -36.35
CA GLN A 98 -42.47 23.11 -37.41
C GLN A 98 -43.34 24.30 -36.94
N GLU A 99 -42.71 25.36 -36.44
CA GLU A 99 -43.25 26.73 -36.52
C GLU A 99 -42.93 27.27 -37.93
N PRO A 100 -43.72 28.19 -38.52
CA PRO A 100 -44.50 29.26 -37.88
C PRO A 100 -46.01 29.29 -38.17
#